data_AF-A0A0Q6FJY9-F1
#
_entry.id   AF-A0A0Q6FJY9-F1
#
_cell.length_a   1.000
_cell.length_b   1.000
_cell.length_c   1.000
_cell.angle_alpha   90.00
_cell.angle_beta   90.00
_cell.angle_gamma   90.00
#
_symmetry.space_group_name_H-M   'P 1'
#
loop_
_entity.id
_entity.type
_entity.pdbx_description
1 polymer ?
#
loop_
_entity_poly.entity_id
_entity_poly.type
_entity_poly.pdbx_seq_one_letter_code
_entity_poly.pdbx_strand_id
1 'polypeptide(L)'
;MGDLGRMRCHFIPAYLLDRLADGVDDDHVAGLVRRTREIDRSLRGRRVEDHPAMAGAVSTAQSQDDDWEVYDAQNGTELPGTLVRASGQPEAGDAAVDEAALGLTETLRLFADYGRDSYDGRGATVVATVHYERDYDNAFWDGNQLVFGDGDGTVFERFTKPIDVLGHELAHAVTQYTANLVYQDQSGALNESMSDVFGACMKQRFLGQDAASADWLIGEGIFKPDVQGRALRSMLEPGTAYDDPRIGKDPQVGSMADYVDTRDDNGGVHLNSGIPNRAFVLAARAIGGESWEGAGRIWYAALTSGVPADSDFGTFAAATVAAAGEQASVVEEAWRTVGVVPGQATGTGTTPTAPAETVAVRRTGGFGGLVREGTVDLASDDPRAPEVRQLVERIDFRAVTSPPPQPDRFVYDFRCGPDGCQVPETHLTHELRQLATIVLGE
;
A
#
# COMPACT_ATOMS: atom_id res chain seq x y z
N MET A 1 19.88 4.62 15.92
CA MET A 1 18.78 3.93 15.22
C MET A 1 17.97 5.04 14.57
N GLY A 2 18.11 5.18 13.25
CA GLY A 2 17.38 6.22 12.51
C GLY A 2 15.88 5.91 12.55
N ASP A 3 15.08 6.96 12.55
CA ASP A 3 13.63 6.92 12.40
C ASP A 3 13.30 6.18 11.09
N LEU A 4 13.02 4.88 11.17
CA LEU A 4 12.46 4.10 10.07
C LEU A 4 11.07 4.72 9.83
N GLY A 5 10.91 5.47 8.73
CA GLY A 5 9.64 6.10 8.39
C GLY A 5 8.52 5.07 8.48
N ARG A 6 7.63 5.22 9.46
CA ARG A 6 6.59 4.24 9.74
C ARG A 6 5.54 4.28 8.63
N MET A 7 5.26 3.11 8.09
CA MET A 7 4.37 2.91 6.95
C MET A 7 2.93 2.77 7.42
N ARG A 8 2.00 3.31 6.64
CA ARG A 8 0.56 3.10 6.82
C ARG A 8 0.00 2.63 5.49
N CYS A 9 -0.63 1.47 5.52
CA CYS A 9 -1.27 0.84 4.37
C CYS A 9 -2.75 0.63 4.69
N HIS A 10 -3.62 0.71 3.70
CA HIS A 10 -5.06 0.57 3.88
C HIS A 10 -5.58 -0.50 2.92
N PHE A 11 -6.33 -1.47 3.43
CA PHE A 11 -6.81 -2.60 2.63
C PHE A 11 -7.70 -2.15 1.46
N ILE A 12 -8.65 -1.23 1.73
CA ILE A 12 -9.50 -0.63 0.70
C ILE A 12 -8.77 0.55 0.07
N PRO A 13 -8.52 0.50 -1.25
CA PRO A 13 -7.82 1.57 -1.94
C PRO A 13 -8.71 2.80 -2.10
N ALA A 14 -8.07 3.98 -2.12
CA ALA A 14 -8.78 5.27 -2.15
C ALA A 14 -9.70 5.42 -3.37
N TYR A 15 -9.35 4.85 -4.53
CA TYR A 15 -10.20 4.94 -5.72
C TYR A 15 -11.56 4.24 -5.55
N LEU A 16 -11.63 3.19 -4.73
CA LEU A 16 -12.86 2.45 -4.50
C LEU A 16 -13.79 3.23 -3.58
N LEU A 17 -13.23 3.81 -2.51
CA LEU A 17 -13.95 4.74 -1.64
C LEU A 17 -14.41 5.98 -2.42
N ASP A 18 -13.57 6.54 -3.29
CA ASP A 18 -13.94 7.70 -4.11
C ASP A 18 -15.09 7.37 -5.06
N ARG A 19 -15.06 6.18 -5.68
CA ARG A 19 -16.16 5.72 -6.52
C ARG A 19 -17.46 5.54 -5.74
N LEU A 20 -17.41 4.96 -4.55
CA LEU A 20 -18.60 4.79 -3.71
C LEU A 20 -19.10 6.14 -3.15
N ALA A 21 -18.21 7.08 -2.82
CA ALA A 21 -18.61 8.39 -2.34
C ALA A 21 -19.34 9.22 -3.42
N ASP A 22 -18.97 9.05 -4.69
CA ASP A 22 -19.41 9.91 -5.79
C ASP A 22 -20.33 9.21 -6.82
N GLY A 23 -20.37 7.87 -6.81
CA GLY A 23 -20.93 7.05 -7.90
C GLY A 23 -22.14 6.19 -7.57
N VAL A 24 -22.53 6.04 -6.30
CA VAL A 24 -23.78 5.33 -5.92
C VAL A 24 -24.93 6.30 -5.69
N ASP A 25 -26.11 5.92 -6.21
CA ASP A 25 -27.39 6.57 -5.93
C ASP A 25 -27.98 6.06 -4.60
N ASP A 26 -27.15 6.10 -3.56
CA ASP A 26 -27.50 5.77 -2.18
C ASP A 26 -26.79 6.76 -1.23
N ASP A 27 -27.55 7.76 -0.77
CA ASP A 27 -27.05 8.82 0.11
C ASP A 27 -26.50 8.29 1.44
N HIS A 28 -26.98 7.13 1.90
CA HIS A 28 -26.51 6.52 3.13
C HIS A 28 -25.11 5.95 2.93
N VAL A 29 -24.93 5.09 1.92
CA VAL A 29 -23.61 4.50 1.56
C VAL A 29 -22.60 5.60 1.24
N ALA A 30 -22.98 6.57 0.40
CA ALA A 30 -22.12 7.70 0.07
C ALA A 30 -21.72 8.51 1.32
N GLY A 31 -22.63 8.66 2.29
CA GLY A 31 -22.35 9.32 3.56
C GLY A 31 -21.41 8.55 4.48
N LEU A 32 -21.50 7.22 4.52
CA LEU A 32 -20.60 6.32 5.29
C LEU A 32 -19.18 6.37 4.71
N VAL A 33 -19.07 6.15 3.40
CA VAL A 33 -17.78 6.12 2.71
C VAL A 33 -17.06 7.46 2.74
N ARG A 34 -17.77 8.59 2.66
CA ARG A 34 -17.16 9.92 2.86
C ARG A 34 -16.54 10.07 4.25
N ARG A 35 -17.16 9.50 5.30
CA ARG A 35 -16.59 9.50 6.66
C ARG A 35 -15.35 8.61 6.74
N THR A 36 -15.41 7.39 6.21
CA THR A 36 -14.25 6.48 6.11
C THR A 36 -13.07 7.19 5.45
N ARG A 37 -13.31 7.87 4.31
CA ARG A 37 -12.29 8.63 3.58
C ARG A 37 -11.69 9.78 4.38
N GLU A 38 -12.50 10.51 5.16
CA GLU A 38 -12.03 11.58 6.03
C GLU A 38 -11.15 11.05 7.17
N ILE A 39 -11.57 9.93 7.77
CA ILE A 39 -10.79 9.23 8.80
C ILE A 39 -9.47 8.76 8.21
N ASP A 40 -9.48 8.08 7.06
CA ASP A 40 -8.29 7.60 6.35
C ASP A 40 -7.32 8.75 6.02
N ARG A 41 -7.82 9.89 5.57
CA ARG A 41 -7.00 11.09 5.32
C ARG A 41 -6.38 11.63 6.59
N SER A 42 -7.14 11.69 7.68
CA SER A 42 -6.64 12.11 8.99
C SER A 42 -5.55 11.15 9.47
N LEU A 43 -5.80 9.84 9.37
CA LEU A 43 -4.84 8.81 9.70
C LEU A 43 -3.59 8.92 8.85
N ARG A 44 -3.65 9.17 7.54
CA ARG A 44 -2.44 9.42 6.73
C ARG A 44 -1.66 10.68 7.14
N GLY A 45 -2.34 11.71 7.64
CA GLY A 45 -1.73 12.99 8.02
C GLY A 45 -1.14 13.06 9.44
N ARG A 46 -1.51 12.14 10.35
CA ARG A 46 -0.97 12.14 11.73
C ARG A 46 0.48 11.68 11.73
N ARG A 47 1.35 12.26 12.58
CA ARG A 47 2.62 11.57 12.90
C ARG A 47 2.29 10.36 13.76
N VAL A 48 2.98 9.24 13.59
CA VAL A 48 2.90 8.16 14.57
C VAL A 48 3.47 8.74 15.87
N GLU A 49 2.62 8.97 16.86
CA GLU A 49 3.10 9.29 18.20
C GLU A 49 3.76 8.02 18.76
N ASP A 50 4.94 8.17 19.36
CA ASP A 50 5.59 7.07 20.09
C ASP A 50 4.65 6.62 21.21
N HIS A 51 3.87 5.57 20.95
CA HIS A 51 3.32 4.77 22.03
C HIS A 51 4.49 3.96 22.56
N PRO A 52 4.90 4.17 23.83
CA PRO A 52 5.92 3.33 24.42
C PRO A 52 5.45 1.89 24.27
N ALA A 53 6.36 1.01 23.83
CA ALA A 53 6.13 -0.43 23.88
C ALA A 53 5.47 -0.74 25.23
N MET A 54 4.21 -1.16 25.19
CA MET A 54 3.46 -1.46 26.39
C MET A 54 4.27 -2.52 27.13
N ALA A 55 4.87 -2.14 28.26
CA ALA A 55 5.63 -3.03 29.10
C ALA A 55 4.65 -4.00 29.78
N GLY A 56 4.22 -5.01 29.03
CA GLY A 56 3.53 -6.18 29.55
C GLY A 56 4.51 -6.98 30.39
N ALA A 57 4.09 -7.35 31.60
CA ALA A 57 4.90 -8.10 32.54
C ALA A 57 5.47 -9.37 31.89
N VAL A 58 6.75 -9.63 32.12
CA VAL A 58 7.43 -10.87 31.71
C VAL A 58 6.69 -12.06 32.30
N SER A 59 5.81 -12.66 31.52
CA SER A 59 5.25 -13.97 31.80
C SER A 59 6.33 -14.99 31.45
N THR A 60 6.82 -15.71 32.45
CA THR A 60 7.78 -16.81 32.28
C THR A 60 7.10 -18.08 31.73
N ALA A 61 6.07 -17.95 30.90
CA ALA A 61 5.54 -19.04 30.10
C ALA A 61 6.38 -19.12 28.83
N GLN A 62 6.75 -20.34 28.42
CA GLN A 62 7.52 -20.61 27.20
C GLN A 62 6.98 -19.78 26.05
N SER A 63 7.84 -19.02 25.36
CA SER A 63 7.51 -18.24 24.17
C SER A 63 6.79 -19.15 23.18
N GLN A 64 5.48 -19.01 23.09
CA GLN A 64 4.73 -19.57 21.98
C GLN A 64 4.91 -18.59 20.83
N ASP A 65 5.26 -19.09 19.64
CA ASP A 65 5.53 -18.31 18.42
C ASP A 65 4.29 -17.54 17.90
N ASP A 66 3.23 -17.43 18.72
CA ASP A 66 1.89 -16.92 18.42
C ASP A 66 1.45 -15.86 19.47
N ASP A 67 2.30 -14.91 19.87
CA ASP A 67 1.96 -13.88 20.87
C ASP A 67 1.16 -12.71 20.28
N TRP A 68 -0.10 -12.59 20.67
CA TRP A 68 -1.01 -11.57 20.19
C TRP A 68 -2.05 -11.12 21.22
N GLU A 69 -2.56 -9.92 21.02
CA GLU A 69 -3.62 -9.29 21.80
C GLU A 69 -4.67 -8.66 20.87
N VAL A 70 -5.95 -8.94 21.12
CA VAL A 70 -7.09 -8.33 20.44
C VAL A 70 -7.81 -7.38 21.40
N TYR A 71 -7.97 -6.14 20.95
CA TYR A 71 -8.65 -5.06 21.63
C TYR A 71 -9.95 -4.68 20.90
N ASP A 72 -10.87 -4.07 21.64
CA ASP A 72 -12.16 -3.58 21.16
C ASP A 72 -12.20 -2.04 21.31
N ALA A 73 -12.36 -1.34 20.19
CA ALA A 73 -12.52 0.11 20.16
C ALA A 73 -13.95 0.58 20.49
N GLN A 74 -14.91 -0.32 20.63
CA GLN A 74 -16.30 -0.08 21.01
C GLN A 74 -17.00 0.94 20.10
N ASN A 75 -16.70 0.83 18.80
CA ASN A 75 -17.10 1.78 17.76
C ASN A 75 -16.65 3.23 17.99
N GLY A 76 -15.60 3.42 18.79
CA GLY A 76 -14.85 4.65 18.92
C GLY A 76 -13.62 4.66 18.02
N THR A 77 -12.82 5.72 18.12
CA THR A 77 -11.56 5.89 17.36
C THR A 77 -10.32 5.90 18.27
N GLU A 78 -10.49 5.60 19.56
CA GLU A 78 -9.37 5.48 20.50
C GLU A 78 -8.69 4.12 20.33
N LEU A 79 -7.38 4.13 20.12
CA LEU A 79 -6.56 2.93 19.92
C LEU A 79 -5.60 2.74 21.11
N PRO A 80 -5.32 1.49 21.54
CA PRO A 80 -5.90 0.24 21.01
C PRO A 80 -7.32 -0.04 21.53
N GLY A 81 -7.84 0.72 22.49
CA GLY A 81 -9.15 0.46 23.11
C GLY A 81 -9.03 -0.48 24.32
N THR A 82 -10.01 -1.37 24.51
CA THR A 82 -10.07 -2.29 25.67
C THR A 82 -9.60 -3.68 25.29
N LEU A 83 -8.65 -4.26 26.01
CA LEU A 83 -8.22 -5.66 25.78
C LEU A 83 -9.40 -6.61 26.02
N VAL A 84 -9.76 -7.40 25.01
CA VAL A 84 -10.87 -8.36 25.07
C VAL A 84 -10.43 -9.81 24.94
N ARG A 85 -9.29 -10.07 24.28
CA ARG A 85 -8.75 -11.42 24.15
C ARG A 85 -7.23 -11.38 23.97
N ALA A 86 -6.52 -12.33 24.58
CA ALA A 86 -5.09 -12.55 24.36
C ALA A 86 -4.81 -14.00 23.97
N SER A 87 -3.63 -14.25 23.40
CA SER A 87 -3.18 -15.59 23.02
C SER A 87 -3.29 -16.59 24.18
N GLY A 88 -3.73 -17.81 23.87
CA GLY A 88 -4.00 -18.87 24.86
C GLY A 88 -5.33 -18.76 25.61
N GLN A 89 -6.11 -17.68 25.43
CA GLN A 89 -7.47 -17.57 25.99
C GLN A 89 -8.53 -18.22 25.09
N PRO A 90 -9.63 -18.76 25.67
CA PRO A 90 -10.74 -19.30 24.89
C PRO A 90 -11.40 -18.22 24.00
N GLU A 91 -12.24 -18.65 23.06
CA GLU A 91 -13.07 -17.77 22.25
C GLU A 91 -13.89 -16.80 23.10
N ALA A 92 -13.94 -15.54 22.65
CA ALA A 92 -14.65 -14.47 23.33
C ALA A 92 -16.17 -14.50 23.04
N GLY A 93 -16.59 -15.19 21.96
CA GLY A 93 -17.98 -15.24 21.51
C GLY A 93 -18.38 -14.04 20.66
N ASP A 94 -17.43 -13.17 20.33
CA ASP A 94 -17.56 -12.12 19.33
C ASP A 94 -16.85 -12.57 18.05
N ALA A 95 -17.58 -12.55 16.92
CA ALA A 95 -17.06 -13.04 15.65
C ALA A 95 -15.83 -12.25 15.17
N ALA A 96 -15.80 -10.92 15.30
CA ALA A 96 -14.66 -10.13 14.84
C ALA A 96 -13.43 -10.40 15.70
N VAL A 97 -13.62 -10.52 17.02
CA VAL A 97 -12.53 -10.87 17.95
C VAL A 97 -11.97 -12.26 17.67
N ASP A 98 -12.85 -13.24 17.46
CA ASP A 98 -12.45 -14.64 17.28
C ASP A 98 -11.82 -14.90 15.90
N GLU A 99 -12.32 -14.23 14.86
CA GLU A 99 -11.71 -14.22 13.53
C GLU A 99 -10.34 -13.52 13.54
N ALA A 100 -10.22 -12.39 14.26
CA ALA A 100 -8.95 -11.69 14.39
C ALA A 100 -7.89 -12.58 15.05
N ALA A 101 -8.22 -13.19 16.18
CA ALA A 101 -7.36 -14.13 16.87
C ALA A 101 -6.89 -15.29 15.96
N LEU A 102 -7.80 -15.86 15.15
CA LEU A 102 -7.46 -16.93 14.21
C LEU A 102 -6.50 -16.44 13.13
N GLY A 103 -6.80 -15.32 12.47
CA GLY A 103 -5.97 -14.77 11.39
C GLY A 103 -4.57 -14.40 11.86
N LEU A 104 -4.43 -13.80 13.04
CA LEU A 104 -3.14 -13.50 13.66
C LEU A 104 -2.34 -14.77 13.94
N THR A 105 -2.97 -15.77 14.55
CA THR A 105 -2.35 -17.06 14.86
C THR A 105 -1.81 -17.74 13.60
N GLU A 106 -2.64 -17.89 12.56
CA GLU A 106 -2.22 -18.59 11.35
C GLU A 106 -1.16 -17.84 10.55
N THR A 107 -1.17 -16.50 10.60
CA THR A 107 -0.15 -15.69 9.96
C THR A 107 1.19 -15.77 10.70
N LEU A 108 1.18 -15.72 12.03
CA LEU A 108 2.39 -15.93 12.84
C LEU A 108 3.00 -17.30 12.59
N ARG A 109 2.18 -18.35 12.50
CA ARG A 109 2.62 -19.71 12.16
C ARG A 109 3.25 -19.82 10.77
N LEU A 110 2.68 -19.15 9.76
CA LEU A 110 3.29 -19.10 8.43
C LEU A 110 4.71 -18.52 8.50
N PHE A 111 4.90 -17.40 9.19
CA PHE A 111 6.21 -16.78 9.32
C PHE A 111 7.16 -17.58 10.22
N ALA A 112 6.66 -18.27 11.26
CA ALA A 112 7.43 -19.21 12.07
C ALA A 112 7.96 -20.39 11.23
N ASP A 113 7.17 -20.91 10.28
CA ASP A 113 7.62 -21.93 9.33
C ASP A 113 8.75 -21.44 8.39
N TYR A 114 8.88 -20.12 8.25
CA TYR A 114 9.99 -19.44 7.58
C TYR A 114 11.14 -19.08 8.52
N GLY A 115 11.06 -19.50 9.79
CA GLY A 115 12.07 -19.24 10.82
C GLY A 115 12.06 -17.80 11.35
N ARG A 116 10.93 -17.09 11.22
CA ARG A 116 10.75 -15.73 11.71
C ARG A 116 9.96 -15.72 13.02
N ASP A 117 10.52 -15.06 14.03
CA ASP A 117 9.86 -14.83 15.33
C ASP A 117 9.07 -13.52 15.30
N SER A 118 7.75 -13.59 15.05
CA SER A 118 6.83 -12.45 14.86
C SER A 118 7.17 -11.50 13.70
N TYR A 119 6.44 -10.39 13.57
CA TYR A 119 6.60 -9.45 12.46
C TYR A 119 7.93 -8.69 12.48
N ASP A 120 8.59 -8.54 13.63
CA ASP A 120 9.87 -7.85 13.76
C ASP A 120 11.09 -8.78 13.77
N GLY A 121 10.85 -10.11 13.77
CA GLY A 121 11.89 -11.13 13.88
C GLY A 121 12.51 -11.26 15.27
N ARG A 122 11.87 -10.67 16.30
CA ARG A 122 12.37 -10.62 17.69
C ARG A 122 11.25 -10.89 18.71
N GLY A 123 10.14 -11.47 18.29
CA GLY A 123 9.05 -11.90 19.17
C GLY A 123 8.18 -10.76 19.69
N ALA A 124 8.01 -9.68 18.92
CA ALA A 124 7.06 -8.63 19.29
C ALA A 124 5.62 -9.16 19.38
N THR A 125 4.89 -8.75 20.42
CA THR A 125 3.45 -9.03 20.54
C THR A 125 2.69 -8.33 19.41
N VAL A 126 1.80 -9.06 18.73
CA VAL A 126 0.93 -8.50 17.69
C VAL A 126 -0.33 -7.93 18.31
N VAL A 127 -0.58 -6.64 18.11
CA VAL A 127 -1.79 -5.97 18.59
C VAL A 127 -2.76 -5.77 17.44
N ALA A 128 -4.01 -6.19 17.62
CA ALA A 128 -5.11 -5.89 16.72
C ALA A 128 -6.25 -5.21 17.47
N THR A 129 -6.89 -4.24 16.84
CA THR A 129 -8.09 -3.57 17.34
C THR A 129 -9.26 -3.81 16.39
N VAL A 130 -10.37 -4.34 16.91
CA VAL A 130 -11.63 -4.54 16.17
C VAL A 130 -12.68 -3.51 16.58
N HIS A 131 -13.80 -3.48 15.86
CA HIS A 131 -14.90 -2.53 16.06
C HIS A 131 -14.44 -1.07 16.04
N TYR A 132 -13.48 -0.76 15.17
CA TYR A 132 -12.99 0.60 15.00
C TYR A 132 -14.02 1.44 14.25
N GLU A 133 -14.50 2.49 14.91
CA GLU A 133 -15.57 3.37 14.43
C GLU A 133 -16.87 2.59 14.07
N ARG A 134 -17.88 3.25 13.51
CA ARG A 134 -19.18 2.67 13.14
C ARG A 134 -19.29 2.62 11.64
N ASP A 135 -19.52 1.43 11.10
CA ASP A 135 -19.69 1.25 9.66
C ASP A 135 -18.41 1.65 8.89
N TYR A 136 -17.25 1.42 9.51
CA TYR A 136 -15.96 1.76 8.92
C TYR A 136 -15.56 0.76 7.84
N ASP A 137 -15.47 1.24 6.60
CA ASP A 137 -15.21 0.44 5.41
C ASP A 137 -13.70 0.29 5.14
N ASN A 138 -12.91 -0.08 6.15
CA ASN A 138 -11.50 -0.35 5.95
C ASN A 138 -10.85 -1.22 7.03
N ALA A 139 -9.65 -1.72 6.71
CA ALA A 139 -8.68 -2.25 7.65
C ALA A 139 -7.29 -1.71 7.31
N PHE A 140 -6.40 -1.63 8.29
CA PHE A 140 -5.06 -1.09 8.09
C PHE A 140 -4.06 -1.52 9.16
N TRP A 141 -2.77 -1.56 8.77
CA TRP A 141 -1.63 -1.44 9.66
C TRP A 141 -1.26 0.03 9.87
N ASP A 142 -1.23 0.51 11.12
CA ASP A 142 -1.00 1.92 11.45
C ASP A 142 0.48 2.31 11.67
N GLY A 143 1.38 1.32 11.59
CA GLY A 143 2.79 1.39 11.94
C GLY A 143 3.15 0.63 13.23
N ASN A 144 2.16 0.34 14.08
CA ASN A 144 2.31 -0.30 15.40
C ASN A 144 1.30 -1.43 15.66
N GLN A 145 0.08 -1.33 15.15
CA GLN A 145 -1.00 -2.30 15.36
C GLN A 145 -1.88 -2.44 14.11
N LEU A 146 -2.64 -3.54 14.06
CA LEU A 146 -3.70 -3.75 13.08
C LEU A 146 -5.01 -3.15 13.57
N VAL A 147 -5.80 -2.58 12.67
CA VAL A 147 -7.10 -1.97 12.97
C VAL A 147 -8.13 -2.43 11.95
N PHE A 148 -9.29 -2.89 12.41
CA PHE A 148 -10.35 -3.45 11.58
C PHE A 148 -11.70 -2.78 11.84
N GLY A 149 -12.34 -2.33 10.76
CA GLY A 149 -13.73 -1.90 10.77
C GLY A 149 -14.73 -3.05 10.61
N ASP A 150 -15.98 -2.77 10.98
CA ASP A 150 -17.09 -3.70 10.86
C ASP A 150 -17.75 -3.69 9.46
N GLY A 151 -17.37 -2.73 8.60
CA GLY A 151 -18.02 -2.48 7.32
C GLY A 151 -19.42 -1.89 7.44
N ASP A 152 -19.94 -1.32 6.36
CA ASP A 152 -21.25 -0.67 6.29
C ASP A 152 -22.47 -1.62 6.31
N GLY A 153 -22.22 -2.93 6.26
CA GLY A 153 -23.26 -3.96 6.17
C GLY A 153 -24.07 -3.92 4.86
N THR A 154 -23.70 -3.06 3.90
CA THR A 154 -24.41 -2.79 2.64
C THR A 154 -23.55 -3.12 1.43
N VAL A 155 -22.32 -2.61 1.37
CA VAL A 155 -21.30 -2.97 0.40
C VAL A 155 -20.33 -3.97 1.00
N PHE A 156 -19.85 -3.71 2.23
CA PHE A 156 -18.81 -4.47 2.88
C PHE A 156 -19.34 -5.27 4.07
N GLU A 157 -18.78 -6.46 4.25
CA GLU A 157 -18.79 -7.21 5.51
C GLU A 157 -17.68 -6.70 6.43
N ARG A 158 -17.65 -7.20 7.66
CA ARG A 158 -16.53 -6.96 8.60
C ARG A 158 -15.20 -7.39 7.99
N PHE A 159 -14.16 -6.59 8.24
CA PHE A 159 -12.84 -6.78 7.64
C PHE A 159 -12.02 -7.91 8.26
N THR A 160 -12.49 -8.50 9.36
CA THR A 160 -11.91 -9.71 9.96
C THR A 160 -12.37 -11.01 9.28
N LYS A 161 -13.45 -10.96 8.50
CA LYS A 161 -14.10 -12.17 7.97
C LYS A 161 -13.27 -12.89 6.92
N PRO A 162 -12.68 -12.22 5.91
CA PRO A 162 -11.75 -12.88 5.01
C PRO A 162 -10.40 -13.03 5.71
N ILE A 163 -10.01 -14.27 6.01
CA ILE A 163 -8.80 -14.55 6.79
C ILE A 163 -7.53 -13.98 6.15
N ASP A 164 -7.50 -13.93 4.82
CA ASP A 164 -6.40 -13.38 4.02
C ASP A 164 -6.20 -11.87 4.20
N VAL A 165 -7.22 -11.11 4.60
CA VAL A 165 -7.10 -9.68 4.97
C VAL A 165 -6.20 -9.53 6.19
N LEU A 166 -6.37 -10.37 7.22
CA LEU A 166 -5.50 -10.34 8.40
C LEU A 166 -4.05 -10.71 8.07
N GLY A 167 -3.88 -11.72 7.20
CA GLY A 167 -2.56 -12.09 6.70
C GLY A 167 -1.89 -10.96 5.90
N HIS A 168 -2.67 -10.26 5.08
CA HIS A 168 -2.23 -9.10 4.31
C HIS A 168 -1.78 -7.95 5.23
N GLU A 169 -2.60 -7.55 6.20
CA GLU A 169 -2.27 -6.46 7.10
C GLU A 169 -1.01 -6.75 7.96
N LEU A 170 -0.88 -7.97 8.49
CA LEU A 170 0.31 -8.34 9.26
C LEU A 170 1.57 -8.48 8.38
N ALA A 171 1.41 -8.85 7.10
CA ALA A 171 2.53 -8.91 6.16
C ALA A 171 3.10 -7.53 5.80
N HIS A 172 2.33 -6.44 5.89
CA HIS A 172 2.89 -5.08 5.83
C HIS A 172 3.89 -4.82 6.96
N ALA A 173 3.57 -5.25 8.18
CA ALA A 173 4.50 -5.14 9.31
C ALA A 173 5.79 -5.94 9.05
N VAL A 174 5.69 -7.16 8.50
CA VAL A 174 6.88 -7.93 8.10
C VAL A 174 7.71 -7.18 7.05
N THR A 175 7.07 -6.58 6.05
CA THR A 175 7.75 -5.77 5.03
C THR A 175 8.47 -4.57 5.65
N GLN A 176 7.82 -3.84 6.56
CA GLN A 176 8.42 -2.70 7.28
C GLN A 176 9.70 -3.10 8.05
N TYR A 177 9.70 -4.26 8.70
CA TYR A 177 10.84 -4.76 9.49
C TYR A 177 11.81 -5.65 8.69
N THR A 178 11.74 -5.63 7.36
CA THR A 178 12.65 -6.34 6.46
C THR A 178 13.20 -5.41 5.37
N ALA A 179 12.62 -5.43 4.16
CA ALA A 179 13.04 -4.59 3.04
C ALA A 179 12.64 -3.12 3.21
N ASN A 180 11.63 -2.85 4.04
CA ASN A 180 11.04 -1.53 4.26
C ASN A 180 10.69 -0.82 2.93
N LEU A 181 10.05 -1.56 2.02
CA LEU A 181 9.72 -1.10 0.67
C LEU A 181 8.92 0.20 0.72
N VAL A 182 9.41 1.26 0.07
CA VAL A 182 8.75 2.57 0.04
C VAL A 182 7.36 2.41 -0.57
N TYR A 183 6.34 2.93 0.11
CA TYR A 183 4.95 2.84 -0.30
C TYR A 183 4.60 3.87 -1.39
N GLN A 184 5.30 3.76 -2.52
CA GLN A 184 5.18 4.62 -3.69
C GLN A 184 5.58 3.84 -4.96
N ASP A 185 4.90 4.09 -6.07
CA ASP A 185 5.17 3.54 -7.41
C ASP A 185 5.38 2.01 -7.39
N GLN A 186 6.43 1.49 -8.04
CA GLN A 186 6.72 0.05 -8.10
C GLN A 186 7.12 -0.55 -6.75
N SER A 187 7.85 0.17 -5.89
CA SER A 187 8.18 -0.32 -4.55
C SER A 187 6.93 -0.47 -3.69
N GLY A 188 5.94 0.41 -3.85
CA GLY A 188 4.66 0.32 -3.15
C GLY A 188 3.78 -0.79 -3.72
N ALA A 189 3.76 -0.96 -5.04
CA ALA A 189 3.07 -2.09 -5.66
C ALA A 189 3.69 -3.45 -5.27
N LEU A 190 5.01 -3.52 -5.06
CA LEU A 190 5.66 -4.69 -4.47
C LEU A 190 5.24 -4.90 -3.02
N ASN A 191 5.14 -3.82 -2.23
CA ASN A 191 4.70 -3.90 -0.85
C ASN A 191 3.30 -4.51 -0.73
N GLU A 192 2.33 -3.98 -1.48
CA GLU A 192 0.98 -4.54 -1.63
C GLU A 192 1.01 -6.00 -2.08
N SER A 193 1.84 -6.32 -3.07
CA SER A 193 1.96 -7.67 -3.57
C SER A 193 2.52 -8.65 -2.55
N MET A 194 3.51 -8.26 -1.74
CA MET A 194 4.03 -9.11 -0.67
C MET A 194 2.95 -9.41 0.37
N SER A 195 2.11 -8.42 0.68
CA SER A 195 0.97 -8.59 1.59
C SER A 195 -0.07 -9.56 1.01
N ASP A 196 -0.45 -9.42 -0.26
CA ASP A 196 -1.33 -10.37 -0.94
C ASP A 196 -0.72 -11.79 -1.02
N VAL A 197 0.57 -11.91 -1.33
CA VAL A 197 1.31 -13.18 -1.43
C VAL A 197 1.26 -13.93 -0.10
N PHE A 198 1.61 -13.28 1.01
CA PHE A 198 1.64 -13.95 2.30
C PHE A 198 0.23 -14.18 2.87
N GLY A 199 -0.73 -13.29 2.60
CA GLY A 199 -2.14 -13.53 2.89
C GLY A 199 -2.68 -14.77 2.19
N ALA A 200 -2.39 -14.92 0.89
CA ALA A 200 -2.78 -16.09 0.10
C ALA A 200 -2.06 -17.37 0.56
N CYS A 201 -0.75 -17.31 0.83
CA CYS A 201 0.00 -18.45 1.37
C CYS A 201 -0.56 -18.91 2.72
N MET A 202 -0.89 -17.98 3.61
CA MET A 202 -1.47 -18.29 4.91
C MET A 202 -2.85 -18.94 4.74
N LYS A 203 -3.74 -18.36 3.92
CA LYS A 203 -5.07 -18.93 3.63
C LYS A 203 -4.95 -20.36 3.10
N GLN A 204 -4.05 -20.58 2.14
CA GLN A 204 -3.83 -21.90 1.54
C GLN A 204 -3.27 -22.90 2.55
N ARG A 205 -2.31 -22.49 3.39
CA ARG A 205 -1.76 -23.32 4.47
C ARG A 205 -2.84 -23.73 5.46
N PHE A 206 -3.66 -22.79 5.91
CA PHE A 206 -4.77 -23.04 6.83
C PHE A 206 -5.80 -24.01 6.26
N LEU A 207 -6.12 -23.87 4.97
CA LEU A 207 -7.10 -24.71 4.28
C LEU A 207 -6.52 -26.05 3.76
N GLY A 208 -5.21 -26.27 3.85
CA GLY A 208 -4.53 -27.44 3.29
C GLY A 208 -4.63 -27.52 1.76
N GLN A 209 -4.51 -26.37 1.09
CA GLN A 209 -4.62 -26.25 -0.36
C GLN A 209 -3.25 -26.20 -1.04
N ASP A 210 -3.15 -26.87 -2.19
CA ASP A 210 -2.00 -26.70 -3.10
C ASP A 210 -2.21 -25.51 -4.06
N ALA A 211 -1.14 -25.11 -4.73
CA ALA A 211 -1.16 -23.97 -5.66
C ALA A 211 -2.13 -24.16 -6.84
N ALA A 212 -2.45 -25.41 -7.20
CA ALA A 212 -3.36 -25.73 -8.30
C ALA A 212 -4.83 -25.59 -7.91
N SER A 213 -5.18 -25.93 -6.66
CA SER A 213 -6.55 -25.90 -6.13
C SER A 213 -6.94 -24.58 -5.46
N ALA A 214 -5.96 -23.74 -5.09
CA ALA A 214 -6.22 -22.44 -4.48
C ALA A 214 -6.98 -21.47 -5.40
N ASP A 215 -7.83 -20.63 -4.80
CA ASP A 215 -8.68 -19.65 -5.50
C ASP A 215 -7.89 -18.45 -6.07
N TRP A 216 -6.77 -18.08 -5.43
CA TRP A 216 -5.96 -16.91 -5.75
C TRP A 216 -6.73 -15.58 -5.72
N LEU A 217 -7.70 -15.49 -4.82
CA LEU A 217 -8.51 -14.32 -4.55
C LEU A 217 -8.08 -13.69 -3.22
N ILE A 218 -8.10 -12.35 -3.14
CA ILE A 218 -7.81 -11.60 -1.92
C ILE A 218 -9.07 -10.90 -1.44
N GLY A 219 -9.49 -11.17 -0.20
CA GLY A 219 -10.72 -10.63 0.37
C GLY A 219 -11.96 -11.35 -0.15
N GLU A 220 -11.89 -12.65 -0.41
CA GLU A 220 -13.06 -13.45 -0.78
C GLU A 220 -14.12 -13.38 0.33
N GLY A 221 -15.34 -12.96 -0.02
CA GLY A 221 -16.43 -12.79 0.95
C GLY A 221 -16.41 -11.48 1.74
N ILE A 222 -15.56 -10.51 1.35
CA ILE A 222 -15.58 -9.14 1.88
C ILE A 222 -16.82 -8.37 1.46
N PHE A 223 -17.38 -8.68 0.29
CA PHE A 223 -18.57 -7.99 -0.20
C PHE A 223 -19.86 -8.63 0.28
N LYS A 224 -20.90 -7.82 0.43
CA LYS A 224 -22.27 -8.30 0.67
C LYS A 224 -22.81 -9.09 -0.54
N PRO A 225 -23.73 -10.05 -0.35
CA PRO A 225 -24.20 -10.94 -1.42
C PRO A 225 -24.84 -10.25 -2.64
N ASP A 226 -25.27 -9.00 -2.52
CA ASP A 226 -25.88 -8.22 -3.59
C ASP A 226 -24.84 -7.47 -4.45
N VAL A 227 -23.56 -7.45 -4.06
CA VAL A 227 -22.45 -6.87 -4.83
C VAL A 227 -21.93 -7.92 -5.81
N GLN A 228 -21.77 -7.53 -7.08
CA GLN A 228 -21.23 -8.38 -8.15
C GLN A 228 -19.69 -8.42 -8.09
N GLY A 229 -19.15 -8.97 -7.00
CA GLY A 229 -17.73 -9.15 -6.77
C GLY A 229 -17.42 -10.46 -6.07
N ARG A 230 -16.40 -11.19 -6.54
CA ARG A 230 -15.93 -12.43 -5.91
C ARG A 230 -15.01 -12.13 -4.72
N ALA A 231 -14.18 -11.11 -4.88
CA ALA A 231 -13.16 -10.68 -3.94
C ALA A 231 -12.70 -9.26 -4.30
N LEU A 232 -11.83 -8.64 -3.49
CA LEU A 232 -11.28 -7.32 -3.80
C LEU A 232 -10.25 -7.38 -4.95
N ARG A 233 -9.44 -8.46 -5.00
CA ARG A 233 -8.41 -8.66 -6.03
C ARG A 233 -8.36 -10.12 -6.48
N SER A 234 -7.90 -10.34 -7.70
CA SER A 234 -7.50 -11.66 -8.19
C SER A 234 -6.02 -11.64 -8.50
N MET A 235 -5.23 -12.47 -7.82
CA MET A 235 -3.80 -12.56 -8.07
C MET A 235 -3.50 -13.27 -9.41
N LEU A 236 -4.32 -14.24 -9.82
CA LEU A 236 -4.14 -14.97 -11.07
C LEU A 236 -4.60 -14.18 -12.29
N GLU A 237 -5.76 -13.51 -12.16
CA GLU A 237 -6.41 -12.77 -13.24
C GLU A 237 -6.72 -11.33 -12.78
N PRO A 238 -5.71 -10.48 -12.53
CA PRO A 238 -5.93 -9.09 -12.13
C PRO A 238 -6.87 -8.35 -13.09
N GLY A 239 -7.82 -7.56 -12.56
CA GLY A 239 -8.83 -6.84 -13.34
C GLY A 239 -10.14 -7.62 -13.54
N THR A 240 -10.33 -8.73 -12.83
CA THR A 240 -11.50 -9.62 -12.95
C THR A 240 -12.20 -9.94 -11.64
N ALA A 241 -11.73 -9.40 -10.51
CA ALA A 241 -12.26 -9.76 -9.19
C ALA A 241 -13.71 -9.31 -8.98
N TYR A 242 -14.09 -8.17 -9.57
CA TYR A 242 -15.44 -7.61 -9.52
C TYR A 242 -15.78 -6.77 -10.76
N ASP A 243 -17.07 -6.72 -11.08
CA ASP A 243 -17.66 -5.86 -12.12
C ASP A 243 -19.12 -5.59 -11.72
N ASP A 244 -19.31 -4.55 -10.92
CA ASP A 244 -20.58 -4.19 -10.30
C ASP A 244 -20.93 -2.73 -10.60
N PRO A 245 -22.21 -2.40 -10.84
CA PRO A 245 -22.61 -1.01 -11.09
C PRO A 245 -22.24 -0.01 -9.98
N ARG A 246 -22.29 -0.44 -8.70
CA ARG A 246 -22.04 0.38 -7.52
C ARG A 246 -20.54 0.58 -7.31
N ILE A 247 -19.79 -0.52 -7.21
CA ILE A 247 -18.34 -0.48 -6.90
C ILE A 247 -17.43 -0.42 -8.13
N GLY A 248 -17.99 -0.55 -9.34
CA GLY A 248 -17.26 -0.49 -10.60
C GLY A 248 -16.65 -1.81 -11.02
N LYS A 249 -15.69 -1.73 -11.92
CA LYS A 249 -14.89 -2.86 -12.38
C LYS A 249 -13.51 -2.78 -11.74
N ASP A 250 -12.97 -3.94 -11.37
CA ASP A 250 -11.60 -4.12 -10.91
C ASP A 250 -10.60 -3.47 -11.90
N PRO A 251 -9.87 -2.41 -11.47
CA PRO A 251 -8.96 -1.68 -12.34
C PRO A 251 -7.54 -2.26 -12.36
N GLN A 252 -7.25 -3.34 -11.63
CA GLN A 252 -5.89 -3.88 -11.55
C GLN A 252 -5.38 -4.36 -12.91
N VAL A 253 -4.07 -4.16 -13.13
CA VAL A 253 -3.36 -4.64 -14.32
C VAL A 253 -2.44 -5.80 -13.97
N GLY A 254 -2.34 -6.76 -14.88
CA GLY A 254 -1.59 -8.01 -14.68
C GLY A 254 -0.37 -8.17 -15.59
N SER A 255 0.07 -7.11 -16.27
CA SER A 255 1.25 -7.09 -17.14
C SER A 255 1.86 -5.69 -17.22
N MET A 256 3.17 -5.60 -17.37
CA MET A 256 3.88 -4.33 -17.64
C MET A 256 3.41 -3.62 -18.91
N ALA A 257 2.80 -4.33 -19.85
CA ALA A 257 2.22 -3.72 -21.05
C ALA A 257 1.07 -2.75 -20.74
N ASP A 258 0.39 -2.98 -19.62
CA ASP A 258 -0.78 -2.20 -19.17
C ASP A 258 -0.45 -1.37 -17.92
N TYR A 259 0.83 -1.24 -17.56
CA TYR A 259 1.26 -0.51 -16.36
C TYR A 259 0.62 0.88 -16.27
N VAL A 260 0.05 1.20 -15.12
CA VAL A 260 -0.62 2.48 -14.90
C VAL A 260 0.35 3.47 -14.28
N ASP A 261 0.82 4.42 -15.10
CA ASP A 261 1.61 5.58 -14.65
C ASP A 261 0.67 6.68 -14.15
N THR A 262 0.63 6.88 -12.83
CA THR A 262 -0.26 7.84 -12.16
C THR A 262 0.41 8.42 -10.93
N ARG A 263 -0.14 9.51 -10.38
CA ARG A 263 0.21 10.03 -9.05
C ARG A 263 -0.82 9.70 -7.98
N ASP A 264 -2.01 9.25 -8.40
CA ASP A 264 -3.05 8.78 -7.50
C ASP A 264 -2.62 7.45 -6.88
N ASP A 265 -3.23 7.09 -5.76
CA ASP A 265 -2.97 5.79 -5.12
C ASP A 265 -1.47 5.53 -4.88
N ASN A 266 -0.75 6.56 -4.45
CA ASN A 266 0.70 6.50 -4.21
C ASN A 266 1.50 6.02 -5.44
N GLY A 267 1.11 6.39 -6.66
CA GLY A 267 1.75 5.85 -7.86
C GLY A 267 1.11 4.55 -8.37
N GLY A 268 -0.16 4.34 -8.05
CA GLY A 268 -0.91 3.15 -8.44
C GLY A 268 -0.43 1.88 -7.74
N VAL A 269 -0.15 1.94 -6.43
CA VAL A 269 0.35 0.78 -5.68
C VAL A 269 -0.64 -0.38 -5.71
N HIS A 270 -1.94 -0.10 -5.56
CA HIS A 270 -2.99 -1.13 -5.64
C HIS A 270 -3.36 -1.44 -7.10
N LEU A 271 -3.20 -0.49 -8.02
CA LEU A 271 -3.47 -0.71 -9.45
C LEU A 271 -2.45 -1.65 -10.10
N ASN A 272 -1.17 -1.49 -9.75
CA ASN A 272 -0.04 -2.18 -10.38
C ASN A 272 0.42 -3.43 -9.60
N SER A 273 -0.05 -3.67 -8.37
CA SER A 273 0.30 -4.87 -7.59
C SER A 273 -0.17 -6.19 -8.23
N GLY A 274 -1.15 -6.12 -9.14
CA GLY A 274 -1.56 -7.25 -9.97
C GLY A 274 -0.42 -7.86 -10.82
N ILE A 275 0.56 -7.07 -11.24
CA ILE A 275 1.72 -7.51 -12.04
C ILE A 275 2.59 -8.50 -11.24
N PRO A 276 3.17 -8.12 -10.07
CA PRO A 276 3.92 -9.04 -9.23
C PRO A 276 3.06 -10.14 -8.60
N ASN A 277 1.78 -9.89 -8.30
CA ASN A 277 0.85 -10.94 -7.84
C ASN A 277 0.75 -12.08 -8.86
N ARG A 278 0.52 -11.74 -10.14
CA ARG A 278 0.40 -12.72 -11.20
C ARG A 278 1.71 -13.47 -11.42
N ALA A 279 2.86 -12.80 -11.34
CA ALA A 279 4.16 -13.47 -11.38
C ALA A 279 4.31 -14.51 -10.25
N PHE A 280 3.89 -14.18 -9.03
CA PHE A 280 3.90 -15.13 -7.92
C PHE A 280 3.02 -16.35 -8.20
N VAL A 281 1.77 -16.16 -8.62
CA VAL A 281 0.85 -17.28 -8.88
C VAL A 281 1.37 -18.19 -9.98
N LEU A 282 1.92 -17.62 -11.05
CA LEU A 282 2.51 -18.38 -12.15
C LEU A 282 3.71 -19.21 -11.67
N ALA A 283 4.60 -18.62 -10.86
CA ALA A 283 5.71 -19.33 -10.24
C ALA A 283 5.23 -20.45 -9.30
N ALA A 284 4.26 -20.17 -8.43
CA ALA A 284 3.73 -21.14 -7.47
C ALA A 284 3.08 -22.34 -8.17
N ARG A 285 2.31 -22.10 -9.24
CA ARG A 285 1.70 -23.17 -10.05
C ARG A 285 2.71 -23.97 -10.83
N ALA A 286 3.78 -23.34 -11.33
CA ALA A 286 4.85 -24.02 -12.05
C ALA A 286 5.72 -24.88 -11.13
N ILE A 287 6.01 -24.40 -9.91
CA ILE A 287 6.72 -25.15 -8.86
C ILE A 287 5.85 -26.30 -8.35
N GLY A 288 4.54 -26.08 -8.21
CA GLY A 288 3.59 -27.07 -7.71
C GLY A 288 3.65 -27.30 -6.20
N GLY A 289 2.78 -28.17 -5.70
CA GLY A 289 2.65 -28.42 -4.26
C GLY A 289 2.04 -27.23 -3.51
N GLU A 290 2.31 -27.15 -2.22
CA GLU A 290 1.81 -26.07 -1.36
C GLU A 290 2.60 -24.78 -1.63
N SER A 291 1.90 -23.68 -1.94
CA SER A 291 2.56 -22.42 -2.35
C SER A 291 3.50 -21.87 -1.28
N TRP A 292 3.14 -22.05 0.00
CA TRP A 292 3.88 -21.53 1.13
C TRP A 292 5.22 -22.27 1.34
N GLU A 293 5.32 -23.57 1.02
CA GLU A 293 6.58 -24.32 1.06
C GLU A 293 7.48 -24.03 -0.14
N GLY A 294 6.88 -23.81 -1.31
CA GLY A 294 7.57 -23.55 -2.58
C GLY A 294 7.84 -22.07 -2.82
N ALA A 295 7.01 -21.44 -3.67
CA ALA A 295 7.20 -20.04 -4.10
C ALA A 295 7.21 -19.06 -2.91
N GLY A 296 6.42 -19.30 -1.86
CA GLY A 296 6.36 -18.46 -0.66
C GLY A 296 7.72 -18.34 0.04
N ARG A 297 8.46 -19.45 0.18
CA ARG A 297 9.83 -19.42 0.73
C ARG A 297 10.80 -18.62 -0.16
N ILE A 298 10.66 -18.72 -1.47
CA ILE A 298 11.48 -17.96 -2.44
C ILE A 298 11.22 -16.46 -2.31
N TRP A 299 9.94 -16.05 -2.27
CA TRP A 299 9.55 -14.66 -2.11
C TRP A 299 9.96 -14.09 -0.75
N TYR A 300 9.81 -14.87 0.33
CA TYR A 300 10.29 -14.48 1.66
C TYR A 300 11.81 -14.31 1.73
N ALA A 301 12.57 -15.23 1.10
CA ALA A 301 14.01 -15.12 0.99
C ALA A 301 14.44 -13.88 0.18
N ALA A 302 13.71 -13.53 -0.89
CA ALA A 302 13.96 -12.31 -1.65
C ALA A 302 13.69 -11.06 -0.82
N LEU A 303 12.55 -10.98 -0.13
CA LEU A 303 12.18 -9.86 0.74
C LEU A 303 13.22 -9.62 1.85
N THR A 304 13.78 -10.69 2.40
CA THR A 304 14.76 -10.63 3.49
C THR A 304 16.22 -10.58 3.04
N SER A 305 16.50 -10.55 1.73
CA SER A 305 17.86 -10.55 1.18
C SER A 305 18.59 -9.21 1.26
N GLY A 306 17.91 -8.15 1.73
CA GLY A 306 18.44 -6.79 1.76
C GLY A 306 18.26 -6.03 0.45
N VAL A 307 17.18 -6.33 -0.29
CA VAL A 307 16.78 -5.51 -1.45
C VAL A 307 16.58 -4.04 -1.03
N PRO A 308 16.90 -3.06 -1.90
CA PRO A 308 16.67 -1.65 -1.59
C PRO A 308 15.20 -1.35 -1.30
N ALA A 309 14.95 -0.37 -0.42
CA ALA A 309 13.59 0.07 -0.10
C ALA A 309 12.85 0.65 -1.32
N ASP A 310 13.57 1.25 -2.26
CA ASP A 310 13.06 1.80 -3.52
C ASP A 310 13.13 0.79 -4.69
N SER A 311 13.16 -0.51 -4.38
CA SER A 311 13.23 -1.57 -5.41
C SER A 311 12.10 -1.45 -6.43
N ASP A 312 12.47 -1.50 -7.70
CA ASP A 312 11.55 -1.68 -8.81
C ASP A 312 11.24 -3.17 -9.05
N PHE A 313 10.30 -3.48 -9.95
CA PHE A 313 9.91 -4.86 -10.23
C PHE A 313 11.08 -5.69 -10.75
N GLY A 314 11.92 -5.14 -11.63
CA GLY A 314 13.09 -5.83 -12.16
C GLY A 314 14.11 -6.21 -11.08
N THR A 315 14.36 -5.32 -10.12
CA THR A 315 15.26 -5.53 -8.98
C THR A 315 14.73 -6.64 -8.07
N PHE A 316 13.45 -6.59 -7.70
CA PHE A 316 12.85 -7.62 -6.86
C PHE A 316 12.77 -8.97 -7.58
N ALA A 317 12.43 -8.97 -8.88
CA ALA A 317 12.45 -10.17 -9.71
C ALA A 317 13.84 -10.85 -9.72
N ALA A 318 14.92 -10.07 -9.83
CA ALA A 318 16.28 -10.61 -9.71
C ALA A 318 16.54 -11.28 -8.36
N ALA A 319 16.07 -10.68 -7.27
CA ALA A 319 16.21 -11.24 -5.93
C ALA A 319 15.45 -12.56 -5.78
N THR A 320 14.23 -12.67 -6.34
CA THR A 320 13.48 -13.95 -6.33
C THR A 320 14.18 -15.03 -7.14
N VAL A 321 14.72 -14.71 -8.32
CA VAL A 321 15.49 -15.68 -9.14
C VAL A 321 16.75 -16.13 -8.40
N ALA A 322 17.46 -15.22 -7.74
CA ALA A 322 18.63 -15.54 -6.95
C ALA A 322 18.30 -16.45 -5.75
N ALA A 323 17.13 -16.28 -5.12
CA ALA A 323 16.66 -17.10 -4.01
C ALA A 323 16.12 -18.47 -4.44
N ALA A 324 15.75 -18.64 -5.71
CA ALA A 324 14.98 -19.79 -6.19
C ALA A 324 15.76 -21.11 -6.33
N GLY A 325 17.10 -21.08 -6.32
CA GLY A 325 17.93 -22.28 -6.48
C GLY A 325 17.60 -23.04 -7.77
N GLU A 326 17.23 -24.33 -7.65
CA GLU A 326 16.85 -25.16 -8.80
C GLU A 326 15.57 -24.66 -9.53
N GLN A 327 14.75 -23.84 -8.87
CA GLN A 327 13.53 -23.27 -9.43
C GLN A 327 13.75 -21.94 -10.16
N ALA A 328 15.00 -21.48 -10.32
CA ALA A 328 15.32 -20.18 -10.91
C ALA A 328 14.71 -19.97 -12.30
N SER A 329 14.71 -20.99 -13.16
CA SER A 329 14.15 -20.89 -14.51
C SER A 329 12.65 -20.67 -14.54
N VAL A 330 11.88 -21.35 -13.66
CA VAL A 330 10.42 -21.20 -13.60
C VAL A 330 10.01 -19.87 -12.99
N VAL A 331 10.79 -19.37 -12.01
CA VAL A 331 10.59 -18.03 -11.42
C VAL A 331 10.90 -16.93 -12.45
N GLU A 332 11.99 -17.07 -13.20
CA GLU A 332 12.35 -16.13 -14.28
C GLU A 332 11.28 -16.09 -15.37
N GLU A 333 10.74 -17.24 -15.78
CA GLU A 333 9.68 -17.30 -16.78
C GLU A 333 8.37 -16.68 -16.30
N ALA A 334 8.03 -16.84 -15.02
CA ALA A 334 6.85 -16.21 -14.42
C ALA A 334 6.92 -14.68 -14.47
N TRP A 335 8.08 -14.09 -14.13
CA TRP A 335 8.31 -12.65 -14.27
C TRP A 335 8.26 -12.18 -15.72
N ARG A 336 8.88 -12.93 -16.64
CA ARG A 336 8.86 -12.60 -18.08
C ARG A 336 7.44 -12.62 -18.64
N THR A 337 6.60 -13.55 -18.19
CA THR A 337 5.21 -13.66 -18.63
C THR A 337 4.40 -12.39 -18.33
N VAL A 338 4.71 -11.70 -17.24
CA VAL A 338 4.08 -10.42 -16.89
C VAL A 338 4.86 -9.20 -17.41
N GLY A 339 5.86 -9.42 -18.27
CA GLY A 339 6.64 -8.35 -18.91
C GLY A 339 7.77 -7.76 -18.05
N VAL A 340 8.16 -8.42 -16.96
CA VAL A 340 9.29 -8.01 -16.11
C VAL A 340 10.51 -8.87 -16.43
N VAL A 341 11.64 -8.23 -16.75
CA VAL A 341 12.91 -8.93 -16.99
C VAL A 341 13.77 -8.81 -15.71
N PRO A 342 14.10 -9.92 -15.03
CA PRO A 342 14.92 -9.89 -13.83
C PRO A 342 16.24 -9.13 -14.03
N GLY A 343 16.51 -8.16 -13.16
CA GLY A 343 17.75 -7.38 -13.13
C GLY A 343 17.85 -6.28 -14.19
N GLN A 344 16.83 -6.12 -15.04
CA GLN A 344 16.69 -4.94 -15.88
C GLN A 344 15.76 -3.97 -15.20
N ALA A 345 16.22 -2.72 -15.04
CA ALA A 345 15.37 -1.66 -14.52
C ALA A 345 14.09 -1.62 -15.35
N THR A 346 12.96 -1.82 -14.69
CA THR A 346 11.64 -1.67 -15.29
C THR A 346 11.34 -0.19 -15.28
N GLY A 347 12.09 0.57 -16.09
CA GLY A 347 11.86 2.00 -16.24
C GLY A 347 10.41 2.22 -16.64
N THR A 348 9.67 3.02 -15.88
CA THR A 348 8.57 3.79 -16.47
C THR A 348 9.21 4.54 -17.63
N GLY A 349 8.69 4.38 -18.85
CA GLY A 349 9.41 4.70 -20.08
C GLY A 349 10.25 5.99 -20.00
N THR A 350 11.57 5.85 -19.77
CA THR A 350 12.54 6.90 -20.05
C THR A 350 12.74 6.95 -21.55
N THR A 351 11.85 7.67 -22.23
CA THR A 351 12.25 8.32 -23.48
C THR A 351 13.40 9.28 -23.11
N PRO A 352 14.51 9.34 -23.87
CA PRO A 352 15.50 10.39 -23.69
C PRO A 352 14.76 11.74 -23.68
N THR A 353 14.91 12.49 -22.60
CA THR A 353 14.19 13.73 -22.32
C THR A 353 14.32 14.67 -23.52
N ALA A 354 13.24 14.79 -24.29
CA ALA A 354 13.07 15.96 -25.14
C ALA A 354 13.09 17.20 -24.20
N PRO A 355 13.70 18.32 -24.61
CA PRO A 355 13.70 19.53 -23.79
C PRO A 355 12.25 19.88 -23.41
N ALA A 356 12.03 20.20 -22.12
CA ALA A 356 10.70 20.50 -21.60
C ALA A 356 9.99 21.54 -22.48
N GLU A 357 8.83 21.20 -23.03
CA GLU A 357 8.08 22.10 -23.92
C GLU A 357 7.30 23.16 -23.12
N THR A 358 6.96 22.88 -21.86
CA THR A 358 6.19 23.80 -21.01
C THR A 358 6.67 23.83 -19.55
N VAL A 359 6.57 25.01 -18.93
CA VAL A 359 6.83 25.24 -17.51
C VAL A 359 5.59 25.85 -16.87
N ALA A 360 5.06 25.21 -15.85
CA ALA A 360 3.89 25.69 -15.11
C ALA A 360 4.23 25.93 -13.63
N VAL A 361 3.64 26.97 -13.07
CA VAL A 361 3.74 27.28 -11.64
C VAL A 361 2.34 27.49 -11.09
N ARG A 362 2.05 26.85 -9.96
CA ARG A 362 0.81 27.01 -9.21
C ARG A 362 1.15 27.42 -7.78
N ARG A 363 0.60 28.54 -7.32
CA ARG A 363 0.68 28.97 -5.91
C ARG A 363 -0.67 28.80 -5.25
N THR A 364 -0.71 28.15 -4.10
CA THR A 364 -1.91 27.96 -3.26
C THR A 364 -1.64 28.42 -1.83
N GLY A 365 -2.70 28.72 -1.08
CA GLY A 365 -2.61 29.03 0.36
C GLY A 365 -2.64 30.53 0.67
N GLY A 366 -1.89 30.93 1.70
CA GLY A 366 -2.05 32.25 2.32
C GLY A 366 -3.33 32.35 3.17
N PHE A 367 -3.46 33.40 3.98
CA PHE A 367 -4.60 33.60 4.88
C PHE A 367 -5.98 33.54 4.19
N GLY A 368 -6.04 33.85 2.89
CA GLY A 368 -7.28 33.81 2.09
C GLY A 368 -7.47 32.55 1.25
N GLY A 369 -6.57 31.55 1.33
CA GLY A 369 -6.64 30.35 0.49
C GLY A 369 -6.56 30.63 -1.01
N LEU A 370 -5.82 31.66 -1.42
CA LEU A 370 -5.77 32.11 -2.81
C LEU A 370 -5.02 31.11 -3.68
N VAL A 371 -5.54 30.90 -4.89
CA VAL A 371 -4.92 30.08 -5.93
C VAL A 371 -4.53 30.98 -7.10
N ARG A 372 -3.29 30.83 -7.58
CA ARG A 372 -2.81 31.48 -8.80
C ARG A 372 -1.99 30.50 -9.62
N GLU A 373 -2.23 30.46 -10.92
CA GLU A 373 -1.61 29.53 -11.85
C GLU A 373 -1.11 30.26 -13.08
N GLY A 374 0.01 29.81 -13.63
CA GLY A 374 0.60 30.34 -14.85
C GLY A 374 1.39 29.27 -15.57
N THR A 375 1.49 29.41 -16.89
CA THR A 375 2.24 28.51 -17.76
C THR A 375 3.03 29.34 -18.78
N VAL A 376 4.23 28.85 -19.12
CA VAL A 376 5.09 29.35 -20.20
C VAL A 376 5.40 28.19 -21.12
N ASP A 377 5.09 28.34 -22.40
CA ASP A 377 5.49 27.40 -23.45
C ASP A 377 6.90 27.80 -23.95
N LEU A 378 7.89 26.93 -23.70
CA LEU A 378 9.29 27.15 -24.05
C LEU A 378 9.59 26.94 -25.52
N ALA A 379 8.67 26.37 -26.30
CA ALA A 379 8.80 26.22 -27.75
C ALA A 379 8.14 27.37 -28.53
N SER A 380 7.37 28.23 -27.86
CA SER A 380 6.65 29.36 -28.45
C SER A 380 7.46 30.67 -28.47
N ASP A 381 6.89 31.70 -29.14
CA ASP A 381 7.39 33.08 -29.12
C ASP A 381 6.99 33.86 -27.84
N ASP A 382 6.65 33.18 -26.73
CA ASP A 382 6.38 33.85 -25.45
C ASP A 382 7.62 34.66 -25.02
N PRO A 383 7.49 35.98 -24.77
CA PRO A 383 8.64 36.83 -24.43
C PRO A 383 9.34 36.42 -23.13
N ARG A 384 8.68 35.61 -22.27
CA ARG A 384 9.23 35.06 -21.04
C ARG A 384 10.06 33.79 -21.27
N ALA A 385 9.85 33.08 -22.38
CA ALA A 385 10.46 31.78 -22.66
C ALA A 385 12.00 31.77 -22.60
N PRO A 386 12.74 32.79 -23.11
CA PRO A 386 14.20 32.80 -23.02
C PRO A 386 14.73 32.78 -21.58
N GLU A 387 14.12 33.56 -20.69
CA GLU A 387 14.54 33.67 -19.29
C GLU A 387 14.12 32.44 -18.48
N VAL A 388 12.90 31.94 -18.70
CA VAL A 388 12.41 30.71 -18.07
C VAL A 388 13.29 29.52 -18.44
N ARG A 389 13.74 29.41 -19.69
CA ARG A 389 14.65 28.33 -20.14
C ARG A 389 15.97 28.32 -19.36
N GLN A 390 16.57 29.49 -19.16
CA GLN A 390 17.80 29.63 -18.37
C GLN A 390 17.60 29.32 -16.88
N LEU A 391 16.41 29.58 -16.34
CA LEU A 391 16.09 29.26 -14.95
C LEU A 391 15.91 27.75 -14.76
N VAL A 392 15.14 27.08 -15.62
CA VAL A 392 14.89 25.63 -15.48
C VAL A 392 16.14 24.79 -15.70
N GLU A 393 17.08 25.21 -16.56
CA GLU A 393 18.39 24.54 -16.71
C GLU A 393 19.26 24.59 -15.45
N ARG A 394 19.01 25.55 -14.55
CA ARG A 394 19.78 25.73 -13.30
C ARG A 394 19.08 25.12 -12.08
N ILE A 395 17.82 24.72 -12.22
CA ILE A 395 17.02 24.17 -11.12
C ILE A 395 16.97 22.66 -11.30
N ASP A 396 17.57 21.92 -10.37
CA ASP A 396 17.31 20.50 -10.24
C ASP A 396 16.04 20.30 -9.41
N PHE A 397 14.90 20.21 -10.08
CA PHE A 397 13.59 20.07 -9.43
C PHE A 397 13.49 18.80 -8.57
N ARG A 398 14.20 17.73 -8.91
CA ARG A 398 14.15 16.45 -8.19
C ARG A 398 14.96 16.50 -6.89
N ALA A 399 16.00 17.33 -6.86
CA ALA A 399 16.83 17.51 -5.66
C ALA A 399 16.24 18.51 -4.65
N VAL A 400 15.12 19.17 -4.96
CA VAL A 400 14.50 20.14 -4.05
C VAL A 400 13.83 19.42 -2.88
N THR A 401 14.46 19.49 -1.71
CA THR A 401 13.87 19.01 -0.46
C THR A 401 12.89 20.04 0.09
N SER A 402 11.65 19.62 0.35
CA SER A 402 10.62 20.49 0.89
C SER A 402 10.12 20.04 2.26
N PRO A 403 10.15 20.92 3.27
CA PRO A 403 9.50 20.63 4.52
C PRO A 403 7.98 20.72 4.39
N PRO A 404 7.23 20.21 5.38
CA PRO A 404 5.77 20.31 5.39
C PRO A 404 5.28 21.76 5.27
N PRO A 405 4.18 22.00 4.55
CA PRO A 405 3.59 23.33 4.45
C PRO A 405 3.09 23.83 5.81
N GLN A 406 3.19 25.15 6.04
CA GLN A 406 2.74 25.78 7.28
C GLN A 406 1.36 26.42 7.09
N PRO A 407 0.52 26.46 8.16
CA PRO A 407 -0.76 27.17 8.13
C PRO A 407 -0.58 28.63 7.67
N ASP A 408 -1.57 29.14 6.91
CA ASP A 408 -1.65 30.51 6.40
C ASP A 408 -0.48 30.97 5.49
N ARG A 409 0.36 30.06 5.01
CA ARG A 409 1.48 30.35 4.09
C ARG A 409 1.18 29.89 2.68
N PHE A 410 1.88 30.49 1.71
CA PHE A 410 1.80 30.03 0.33
C PHE A 410 2.67 28.78 0.11
N VAL A 411 2.19 27.91 -0.77
CA VAL A 411 2.88 26.73 -1.28
C VAL A 411 2.94 26.85 -2.80
N TYR A 412 4.10 26.59 -3.38
CA TYR A 412 4.36 26.69 -4.81
C TYR A 412 4.60 25.29 -5.38
N ASP A 413 3.87 24.93 -6.43
CA ASP A 413 4.04 23.74 -7.22
C ASP A 413 4.66 24.17 -8.56
N PHE A 414 5.89 23.72 -8.82
CA PHE A 414 6.61 23.97 -10.06
C PHE A 414 6.59 22.71 -10.92
N ARG A 415 6.33 22.87 -12.21
CA ARG A 415 6.34 21.80 -13.22
C ARG A 415 7.16 22.22 -14.42
N CYS A 416 8.06 21.36 -14.87
CA CYS A 416 8.90 21.57 -16.04
C CYS A 416 8.97 20.23 -16.80
N GLY A 417 8.07 20.02 -17.76
CA GLY A 417 7.88 18.70 -18.38
C GLY A 417 7.53 17.61 -17.33
N PRO A 418 8.26 16.48 -17.28
CA PRO A 418 8.03 15.43 -16.29
C PRO A 418 8.54 15.78 -14.89
N ASP A 419 9.40 16.79 -14.77
CA ASP A 419 10.03 17.19 -13.52
C ASP A 419 9.19 18.23 -12.78
N GLY A 420 9.32 18.26 -11.46
CA GLY A 420 8.63 19.26 -10.65
C GLY A 420 8.97 19.16 -9.17
N CYS A 421 8.60 20.18 -8.42
CA CYS A 421 8.72 20.20 -6.98
C CYS A 421 7.61 21.03 -6.36
N GLN A 422 7.21 20.67 -5.14
CA GLN A 422 6.32 21.50 -4.33
C GLN A 422 7.13 22.08 -3.17
N VAL A 423 7.11 23.40 -3.00
CA VAL A 423 7.96 24.11 -2.02
C VAL A 423 7.15 25.17 -1.28
N PRO A 424 7.17 25.19 0.07
CA PRO A 424 6.56 26.28 0.81
C PRO A 424 7.31 27.59 0.56
N GLU A 425 6.61 28.73 0.64
CA GLU A 425 7.17 30.07 0.39
C GLU A 425 8.47 30.34 1.17
N THR A 426 8.56 29.81 2.39
CA THR A 426 9.72 29.93 3.28
C THR A 426 10.97 29.22 2.78
N HIS A 427 10.83 28.29 1.82
CA HIS A 427 11.90 27.46 1.27
C HIS A 427 12.13 27.71 -0.24
N LEU A 428 11.47 28.72 -0.80
CA LEU A 428 11.78 29.16 -2.16
C LEU A 428 13.22 29.67 -2.23
N THR A 429 14.04 28.94 -2.99
CA THR A 429 15.35 29.42 -3.43
C THR A 429 15.19 30.69 -4.27
N HIS A 430 16.30 31.37 -4.51
CA HIS A 430 16.28 32.58 -5.33
C HIS A 430 15.75 32.28 -6.74
N GLU A 431 16.20 31.18 -7.34
CA GLU A 431 15.83 30.72 -8.68
C GLU A 431 14.36 30.31 -8.77
N LEU A 432 13.85 29.56 -7.80
CA LEU A 432 12.44 29.17 -7.74
C LEU A 432 11.53 30.39 -7.56
N ARG A 433 11.95 31.37 -6.74
CA ARG A 433 11.21 32.61 -6.58
C ARG A 433 11.15 33.41 -7.88
N GLN A 434 12.28 33.55 -8.58
CA GLN A 434 12.32 34.21 -9.89
C GLN A 434 11.45 33.50 -10.92
N LEU A 435 11.51 32.16 -10.96
CA LEU A 435 10.68 31.36 -11.84
C LEU A 435 9.18 31.56 -11.56
N ALA A 436 8.78 31.54 -10.29
CA ALA A 436 7.39 31.79 -9.90
C ALA A 436 6.94 33.20 -10.30
N THR A 437 7.75 34.23 -10.06
CA THR A 437 7.46 35.62 -10.43
C THR A 437 7.20 35.75 -11.93
N ILE A 438 8.06 35.18 -12.77
CA ILE A 438 7.93 35.28 -14.23
C ILE A 438 6.71 34.50 -14.75
N VAL A 439 6.51 33.27 -14.26
CA VAL A 439 5.44 32.39 -14.75
C VAL A 439 4.06 32.88 -14.27
N LEU A 440 3.95 33.34 -13.01
CA LEU A 440 2.69 33.84 -12.43
C LEU A 440 2.39 35.31 -12.81
N GLY A 441 3.38 36.05 -13.31
CA GLY A 441 3.27 37.47 -13.66
C GLY A 441 3.15 38.37 -12.42
N GLU A 442 4.13 38.26 -11.52
CA GLU A 442 4.21 39.00 -10.24
C GLU A 442 5.37 39.97 -10.14
#